data_AF-A0A3N5UC13-F1
#
_entry.id   AF-A0A3N5UC13-F1
#
_cell.length_a   1.000
_cell.length_b   1.000
_cell.length_c   1.000
_cell.angle_alpha   90.00
_cell.angle_beta   90.00
_cell.angle_gamma   90.00
#
_symmetry.space_group_name_H-M   'P 1'
#
loop_
_entity.id
_entity.type
_entity.pdbx_description
1 polymer ?
#
loop_
_entity_poly.entity_id
_entity_poly.type
_entity_poly.pdbx_seq_one_letter_code
_entity_poly.pdbx_strand_id
1 'polypeptide(L)' 'MSTHDQYRRLGLAEAVTRECFQRLKRHGTSWAYITGYGPGANALYEKLGSIKQKQWFHYELA' A
#
# COMPACT_ATOMS: atom_id res chain seq x y z
N MET A 1 4.61 -3.90 -3.90
CA MET A 1 5.74 -3.67 -2.97
C MET A 1 6.18 -5.02 -2.45
N SER A 2 7.44 -5.39 -2.63
CA SER A 2 7.94 -6.73 -2.31
C SER A 2 8.91 -6.64 -1.14
N THR A 3 8.61 -7.35 -0.06
CA THR A 3 9.58 -7.59 1.02
C THR A 3 10.22 -8.94 0.74
N HIS A 4 11.54 -9.00 0.76
CA HIS A 4 12.27 -10.26 0.59
C HIS A 4 11.81 -11.27 1.65
N ASP A 5 11.71 -12.55 1.28
CA ASP A 5 11.02 -13.57 2.07
C ASP A 5 11.57 -13.73 3.49
N GLN A 6 12.89 -13.60 3.62
CA GLN A 6 13.60 -13.63 4.91
C GLN A 6 13.21 -12.48 5.87
N TYR A 7 12.57 -11.43 5.37
CA TYR A 7 12.21 -10.25 6.15
C TYR A 7 10.70 -10.00 6.19
N ARG A 8 9.89 -10.97 5.74
CA ARG A 8 8.43 -10.90 5.86
C ARG A 8 8.01 -10.84 7.33
N ARG A 9 6.84 -10.22 7.58
CA ARG A 9 6.19 -10.10 8.90
C ARG A 9 6.97 -9.29 9.96
N LEU A 10 8.09 -8.67 9.59
CA LEU A 10 8.84 -7.74 10.46
C LEU A 10 8.29 -6.30 10.47
N GLY A 11 7.14 -6.05 9.82
CA GLY A 11 6.56 -4.70 9.73
C GLY A 11 7.30 -3.74 8.79
N LEU A 12 8.38 -4.16 8.12
CA LEU A 12 9.18 -3.33 7.23
C LEU A 12 8.37 -2.72 6.08
N ALA A 13 7.47 -3.52 5.49
CA ALA A 13 6.59 -3.05 4.43
C ALA A 13 5.66 -1.93 4.92
N GLU A 14 5.20 -2.01 6.17
CA GLU A 14 4.35 -0.99 6.76
C GLU A 14 5.14 0.29 7.01
N ALA A 15 6.32 0.16 7.63
CA ALA A 15 7.20 1.28 7.96
C ALA A 15 7.59 2.08 6.70
N VAL A 16 8.02 1.40 5.63
CA VAL A 16 8.38 2.06 4.37
C VAL A 16 7.17 2.72 3.72
N THR A 17 6.00 2.07 3.75
CA THR A 17 4.78 2.65 3.17
C THR A 17 4.35 3.91 3.91
N ARG A 18 4.39 3.91 5.25
CA ARG A 18 4.09 5.09 6.09
C ARG A 18 5.05 6.24 5.78
N GLU A 19 6.35 5.97 5.72
CA GLU A 19 7.36 6.98 5.42
C GLU A 19 7.18 7.57 4.02
N CYS A 20 6.84 6.74 3.02
CA CYS A 20 6.48 7.21 1.68
C CYS A 20 5.30 8.19 1.70
N PHE A 21 4.19 7.82 2.37
CA PHE A 21 3.04 8.71 2.47
C PHE A 21 3.34 10.01 3.24
N GLN A 22 4.16 9.93 4.28
CA GLN A 22 4.60 11.12 5.02
C GLN A 22 5.43 12.05 4.13
N ARG A 23 6.34 11.52 3.31
CA ARG A 23 7.11 12.32 2.33
C ARG A 23 6.20 12.95 1.28
N LEU A 24 5.27 12.19 0.71
CA LEU A 24 4.30 12.71 -0.25
C LEU A 24 3.49 13.87 0.36
N LYS A 25 3.04 13.72 1.61
CA LYS A 25 2.36 14.79 2.35
C LYS A 25 3.26 16.03 2.52
N ARG A 26 4.55 15.85 2.85
CA ARG A 26 5.52 16.96 2.96
C ARG A 26 5.74 17.67 1.62
N HIS A 27 5.63 16.96 0.50
CA HIS A 27 5.69 17.55 -0.85
C HIS A 27 4.36 18.18 -1.32
N GLY A 28 3.34 18.29 -0.45
CA GLY A 28 2.07 18.91 -0.79
C GLY A 28 1.11 18.00 -1.56
N THR A 29 1.35 16.70 -1.57
CA THR A 29 0.41 15.74 -2.19
C THR A 29 -0.80 15.53 -1.27
N SER A 30 -1.98 15.94 -1.74
CA SER A 30 -3.23 15.79 -0.98
C SER A 30 -3.80 14.37 -1.00
N TRP A 31 -3.54 13.61 -2.07
CA TRP A 31 -4.08 12.26 -2.27
C TRP A 31 -3.04 11.36 -2.93
N ALA A 32 -2.85 10.18 -2.37
CA ALA A 32 -2.01 9.14 -2.95
C ALA A 32 -2.74 7.81 -2.84
N TYR A 33 -2.67 7.02 -3.92
CA TYR A 33 -3.34 5.74 -4.02
C TYR A 33 -2.31 4.63 -3.98
N ILE A 34 -2.66 3.53 -3.31
CA ILE A 34 -1.86 2.32 -3.29
C ILE A 34 -2.76 1.12 -3.59
N THR A 35 -2.29 0.25 -4.47
CA THR A 35 -3.00 -0.96 -4.87
C THR A 35 -2.25 -2.19 -4.35
N GLY A 36 -3.02 -3.21 -3.97
CA GLY A 36 -2.51 -4.48 -3.49
C GLY A 36 -3.00 -5.60 -4.39
N TYR A 37 -2.07 -6.44 -4.83
CA TYR A 37 -2.41 -7.68 -5.50
C TYR A 37 -2.29 -8.82 -4.49
N GLY A 38 -3.43 -9.40 -4.13
CA GLY A 38 -3.53 -10.53 -3.20
C GLY A 38 -3.74 -10.16 -1.72
N PRO A 39 -4.13 -11.15 -0.90
CA PRO A 39 -4.61 -10.93 0.47
C PRO A 39 -3.54 -10.37 1.41
N GLY A 40 -2.27 -10.72 1.22
CA GLY A 40 -1.17 -10.21 2.04
C GLY A 40 -0.93 -8.71 1.87
N ALA A 41 -1.09 -8.18 0.65
CA ALA A 41 -0.96 -6.75 0.39
C ALA A 41 -2.16 -5.97 0.93
N ASN A 42 -3.37 -6.52 0.81
CA ASN A 42 -4.58 -5.88 1.33
C ASN A 42 -4.52 -5.74 2.86
N ALA A 43 -4.19 -6.83 3.57
CA ALA A 43 -4.04 -6.81 5.04
C ALA A 43 -2.93 -5.86 5.53
N LEU A 44 -1.90 -5.61 4.72
CA LEU A 44 -0.87 -4.61 5.02
C LEU A 44 -1.44 -3.19 4.93
N TYR A 45 -2.15 -2.87 3.85
CA TYR A 45 -2.65 -1.51 3.63
C TYR A 45 -3.79 -1.16 4.58
N GLU A 46 -4.62 -2.11 4.98
CA GLU A 46 -5.65 -1.90 6.01
C GLU A 46 -5.08 -1.37 7.35
N LYS A 47 -3.85 -1.75 7.71
CA LYS A 47 -3.18 -1.28 8.94
C LYS A 47 -2.75 0.19 8.88
N LEU A 48 -2.68 0.78 7.69
CA LEU A 48 -2.21 2.15 7.52
C LEU A 48 -3.23 3.20 8.00
N GLY A 49 -4.48 2.79 8.27
CA GLY A 49 -5.53 3.62 8.86
C GLY A 49 -6.76 3.75 7.96
N SER A 50 -7.61 4.76 8.23
CA SER A 50 -8.87 5.01 7.52
C SER A 50 -8.65 5.44 6.06
N ILE A 51 -8.33 4.48 5.21
CA ILE A 51 -8.18 4.68 3.77
C ILE A 51 -9.56 4.52 3.13
N LYS A 52 -9.96 5.46 2.27
CA LYS A 52 -11.11 5.26 1.39
C LYS A 52 -10.81 4.11 0.45
N GLN A 53 -11.41 2.95 0.70
CA GLN A 53 -11.33 1.81 -0.21
C GLN A 53 -12.06 2.16 -1.50
N LYS A 54 -11.41 1.93 -2.64
CA LYS A 54 -12.04 2.02 -3.97
C LYS A 54 -11.91 0.67 -4.66
N GLN A 55 -13.01 0.19 -5.23
CA GLN A 55 -12.99 -0.97 -6.10
C GLN A 55 -12.27 -0.61 -7.41
N TRP A 56 -11.41 -1.52 -7.85
CA TRP A 56 -10.69 -1.44 -9.12
C TRP A 56 -11.14 -2.60 -10.00
N PHE A 57 -11.48 -2.30 -11.25
CA PHE A 57 -11.87 -3.29 -12.25
C PHE A 57 -10.72 -3.44 -13.24
N HIS A 58 -10.29 -4.68 -13.48
CA HIS A 58 -9.34 -5.01 -14.53
C HIS A 58 -10.10 -5.64 -15.69
N TYR A 59 -9.91 -5.12 -16.90
CA TYR A 59 -10.50 -5.66 -18.11
C TYR A 59 -9.39 -6.28 -18.94
N GLU A 60 -9.53 -7.56 -19.27
CA GLU A 60 -8.68 -8.24 -20.24
C GLU A 60 -9.37 -8.21 -21.60
N LEU A 61 -8.65 -7.75 -22.63
CA LEU A 61 -9.08 -7.87 -24.01
C LEU A 61 -8.78 -9.31 -24.45
N ALA A 62 -9.84 -10.03 -24.83
CA ALA A 62 -9.77 -11.37 -25.40
C ALA A 62 -9.17 -11.38 -26.81
#